data_AF-A0A0A2HUX7-F1
#
_entry.id   AF-A0A0A2HUX7-F1
#
_cell.length_a   1.000
_cell.length_b   1.000
_cell.length_c   1.000
_cell.angle_alpha   90.00
_cell.angle_beta   90.00
_cell.angle_gamma   90.00
#
_symmetry.space_group_name_H-M   'P 1'
#
loop_
_entity.id
_entity.type
_entity.pdbx_description
1 polymer ?
#
loop_
_entity_poly.entity_id
_entity_poly.type
_entity_poly.pdbx_seq_one_letter_code
_entity_poly.pdbx_strand_id
1 'polypeptide(L)'
;MLKALKKYEFEPDYATSPGATLLEVMESLEMTQKELAVRTGLTEQTLTRIFKGNQPISYETANRLELVTQVPAGMWNNLEAQYREQLAKLEERQRLDAEKTWLKTIPTKELMERGYLEANQDEVSLLRNVLSFFGVSSVHAWHAIWETPEVAARRSKCFDSQPGAAASWIRQGELQAHQIDCAPFHKSRFQQTLQEIRVLTCEGPGVFVPRMKELCAASGVAVALVREMKKVPWNGATKWLTPNKAMILLNLRGKGEDKFWFSFFHEACHVVKDKKKDLLINDGSDGDPREKQADAFAAETLIPSRFNNKISIFQTAHEVIDLADELGIAPGIVAGRYQFLTGNWHVFRNLIRKLEWRE
;
A
#
# COMPACT_ATOMS: atom_id res chain seq x y z
N MET A 1 -29.69 21.12 16.87
CA MET A 1 -28.76 19.98 16.73
C MET A 1 -27.61 20.19 17.70
N LEU A 2 -27.47 19.33 18.71
CA LEU A 2 -26.33 19.36 19.63
C LEU A 2 -25.07 18.99 18.85
N LYS A 3 -24.09 19.91 18.77
CA LYS A 3 -22.73 19.62 18.34
C LYS A 3 -22.20 18.52 19.27
N ALA A 4 -21.83 17.36 18.72
CA ALA A 4 -21.14 16.33 19.48
C ALA A 4 -19.90 16.95 20.12
N LEU A 5 -19.82 16.89 21.46
CA LEU A 5 -18.64 17.30 22.20
C LEU A 5 -17.45 16.50 21.68
N LYS A 6 -16.39 17.19 21.29
CA LYS A 6 -15.12 16.58 20.87
C LYS A 6 -14.63 15.73 22.06
N LYS A 7 -14.71 14.40 21.93
CA LYS A 7 -14.16 13.50 22.95
C LYS A 7 -12.64 13.62 22.89
N TYR A 8 -12.04 14.08 23.97
CA TYR A 8 -10.59 14.01 24.13
C TYR A 8 -10.27 12.59 24.62
N GLU A 9 -9.41 11.90 23.88
CA GLU A 9 -8.91 10.59 24.29
C GLU A 9 -7.94 10.82 25.48
N PHE A 10 -8.21 10.15 26.60
CA PHE A 10 -7.35 10.24 27.78
C PHE A 10 -6.23 9.20 27.63
N GLU A 11 -5.09 9.64 27.10
CA GLU A 11 -3.87 8.85 26.99
C GLU A 11 -2.83 9.38 27.98
N PRO A 12 -2.76 8.86 29.21
CA PRO A 12 -1.74 9.26 30.17
C PRO A 12 -0.35 8.88 29.65
N ASP A 13 0.69 9.56 30.13
CA ASP A 13 2.11 9.24 29.88
C ASP A 13 2.75 8.41 31.00
N TYR A 14 1.92 7.94 31.94
CA TYR A 14 2.29 7.08 33.05
C TYR A 14 1.39 5.84 33.12
N ALA A 15 1.84 4.81 33.82
CA ALA A 15 1.08 3.59 34.06
C ALA A 15 0.93 3.38 35.58
N THR A 16 -0.31 3.31 36.07
CA THR A 16 -0.59 3.04 37.48
C THR A 16 -0.66 1.53 37.72
N SER A 17 0.19 1.01 38.60
CA SER A 17 0.19 -0.43 38.88
C SER A 17 -1.04 -0.83 39.71
N PRO A 18 -1.67 -1.99 39.43
CA PRO A 18 -2.74 -2.51 40.28
C PRO A 18 -2.24 -2.82 41.69
N GLY A 19 -0.93 -3.03 41.86
CA GLY A 19 -0.28 -3.17 43.15
C GLY A 19 -0.39 -1.93 44.05
N ALA A 20 -0.40 -0.72 43.48
CA ALA A 20 -0.63 0.50 44.25
C ALA A 20 -2.06 0.54 44.81
N THR A 21 -3.05 0.21 44.00
CA THR A 21 -4.45 0.08 44.45
C THR A 21 -4.61 -1.02 45.50
N LEU A 22 -3.89 -2.13 45.37
CA LEU A 22 -3.91 -3.19 46.38
C LEU A 22 -3.34 -2.71 47.73
N LEU A 23 -2.30 -1.87 47.73
CA LEU A 23 -1.78 -1.25 48.95
C LEU A 23 -2.84 -0.34 49.60
N GLU A 24 -3.53 0.49 48.84
CA GLU A 24 -4.62 1.34 49.35
C GLU A 24 -5.76 0.50 49.96
N VAL A 25 -6.14 -0.60 49.31
CA VAL A 25 -7.15 -1.52 49.84
C VAL A 25 -6.66 -2.18 51.13
N MET A 26 -5.39 -2.60 51.21
CA MET A 26 -4.81 -3.15 52.43
C MET A 26 -4.83 -2.14 53.58
N GLU A 27 -4.48 -0.88 53.32
CA GLU A 27 -4.54 0.19 54.31
C GLU A 27 -5.96 0.41 54.82
N SER A 28 -6.97 0.40 53.93
CA SER A 28 -8.37 0.53 54.32
C SER A 28 -8.91 -0.63 55.18
N LEU A 29 -8.29 -1.81 55.05
CA LEU A 29 -8.60 -3.01 55.84
C LEU A 29 -7.70 -3.16 57.07
N GLU A 30 -6.82 -2.19 57.34
CA GLU A 30 -5.79 -2.24 58.38
C GLU A 30 -4.94 -3.53 58.34
N MET A 31 -4.71 -4.06 57.13
CA MET A 31 -4.12 -5.37 56.92
C MET A 31 -2.63 -5.27 56.57
N THR A 32 -1.79 -6.04 57.27
CA THR A 32 -0.36 -6.10 56.96
C THR A 32 -0.06 -6.98 55.74
N GLN A 33 1.07 -6.75 55.06
CA GLN A 33 1.52 -7.61 53.95
C GLN A 33 1.66 -9.08 54.34
N LYS A 34 2.21 -9.35 55.53
CA LYS A 34 2.36 -10.70 56.06
C LYS A 34 1.02 -11.38 56.26
N GLU A 35 0.04 -10.64 56.77
CA GLU A 35 -1.31 -11.16 56.92
C GLU A 35 -2.00 -11.43 55.58
N LEU A 36 -1.88 -10.51 54.61
CA LEU A 36 -2.42 -10.73 53.26
C LEU A 36 -1.80 -11.96 52.60
N ALA A 37 -0.48 -12.17 52.75
CA ALA A 37 0.23 -13.34 52.22
C ALA A 37 -0.38 -14.64 52.76
N VAL A 38 -0.57 -14.72 54.08
CA VAL A 38 -1.18 -15.88 54.75
C VAL A 38 -2.62 -16.09 54.27
N ARG A 39 -3.44 -15.04 54.24
CA ARG A 39 -4.87 -15.13 53.86
C ARG A 39 -5.08 -15.54 52.39
N THR A 40 -4.19 -15.13 51.48
CA THR A 40 -4.28 -15.44 50.04
C THR A 40 -3.52 -16.72 49.65
N GLY A 41 -2.73 -17.29 50.56
CA GLY A 41 -1.81 -18.40 50.27
C GLY A 41 -0.70 -18.01 49.28
N LEU A 42 -0.32 -16.73 49.25
CA LEU A 42 0.78 -16.19 48.44
C LEU A 42 2.01 -15.98 49.33
N THR A 43 3.19 -15.87 48.71
CA THR A 43 4.40 -15.49 49.46
C THR A 43 4.48 -13.97 49.62
N GLU A 44 5.09 -13.48 50.70
CA GLU A 44 5.36 -12.05 50.87
C GLU A 44 6.21 -11.50 49.70
N GLN A 45 7.12 -12.31 49.15
CA GLN A 45 7.92 -11.94 47.98
C GLN A 45 7.05 -11.75 46.72
N THR A 46 6.06 -12.60 46.51
CA THR A 46 5.07 -12.45 45.43
C THR A 46 4.30 -11.15 45.58
N LEU A 47 3.80 -10.84 46.78
CA LEU A 47 3.10 -9.59 47.04
C LEU A 47 3.99 -8.37 46.80
N THR A 48 5.24 -8.38 47.28
CA THR A 48 6.21 -7.30 47.01
C THR A 48 6.39 -7.05 45.51
N ARG A 49 6.44 -8.12 44.69
CA ARG A 49 6.57 -7.99 43.25
C ARG A 49 5.30 -7.45 42.58
N ILE A 50 4.12 -7.82 43.10
CA ILE A 50 2.83 -7.28 42.65
C ILE A 50 2.74 -5.78 42.97
N PHE A 51 3.08 -5.37 44.20
CA PHE A 51 3.11 -3.95 44.61
C PHE A 51 4.01 -3.11 43.70
N LYS A 52 5.17 -3.64 43.34
CA LYS A 52 6.10 -2.99 42.41
C LYS A 52 5.68 -3.05 40.94
N GLY A 53 4.60 -3.75 40.58
CA GLY A 53 4.15 -3.94 39.19
C GLY A 53 4.96 -4.97 38.37
N ASN A 54 5.99 -5.56 38.98
CA ASN A 54 6.92 -6.51 38.35
C ASN A 54 6.33 -7.92 38.17
N GLN A 55 5.26 -8.24 38.91
CA GLN A 55 4.54 -9.50 38.77
C GLN A 55 3.06 -9.19 38.49
N PRO A 56 2.47 -9.78 37.44
CA PRO A 56 1.07 -9.54 37.12
C PRO A 56 0.15 -10.18 38.16
N ILE A 57 -0.99 -9.54 38.40
CA ILE A 57 -2.13 -10.18 39.05
C ILE A 57 -2.78 -11.12 38.03
N SER A 58 -2.53 -12.43 38.17
CA SER A 58 -3.21 -13.44 37.36
C SER A 58 -4.68 -13.58 37.76
N TYR A 59 -5.51 -14.17 36.89
CA TYR A 59 -6.91 -14.49 37.21
C TYR A 59 -7.06 -15.29 38.52
N GLU A 60 -6.16 -16.23 38.78
CA GLU A 60 -6.15 -16.99 40.03
C GLU A 60 -5.83 -16.11 41.24
N THR A 61 -4.82 -15.24 41.13
CA THR A 61 -4.47 -14.27 42.17
C THR A 61 -5.63 -13.30 42.42
N ALA A 62 -6.30 -12.82 41.37
CA ALA A 62 -7.47 -11.96 41.48
C ALA A 62 -8.62 -12.64 42.25
N ASN A 63 -8.90 -13.91 41.96
CA ASN A 63 -9.93 -14.67 42.69
C ASN A 63 -9.57 -14.83 44.18
N ARG A 64 -8.30 -15.10 44.49
CA ARG A 64 -7.82 -15.17 45.89
C ARG A 64 -7.92 -13.82 46.59
N LEU A 65 -7.57 -12.73 45.90
CA LEU A 65 -7.68 -11.37 46.42
C LEU A 65 -9.14 -10.98 46.68
N GLU A 66 -10.09 -11.37 45.81
CA GLU A 66 -11.51 -11.11 46.03
C GLU A 66 -12.02 -11.73 47.33
N LEU A 67 -11.66 -12.99 47.60
CA LEU A 67 -12.06 -13.67 48.84
C LEU A 67 -11.55 -12.94 50.10
N VAL A 68 -10.37 -12.32 50.03
CA VAL A 68 -9.73 -11.65 51.18
C VAL A 68 -10.13 -10.18 51.31
N THR A 69 -10.20 -9.46 50.20
CA THR A 69 -10.42 -8.00 50.16
C THR A 69 -11.88 -7.61 49.93
N GLN A 70 -12.73 -8.57 49.50
CA GLN A 70 -14.11 -8.35 49.04
C GLN A 70 -14.21 -7.39 47.84
N VAL A 71 -13.08 -7.04 47.21
CA VAL A 71 -13.04 -6.32 45.94
C VAL A 71 -13.16 -7.34 44.80
N PRO A 72 -14.12 -7.18 43.86
CA PRO A 72 -14.36 -8.17 42.81
C PRO A 72 -13.10 -8.49 41.98
N ALA A 73 -12.86 -9.77 41.67
CA ALA A 73 -11.73 -10.20 40.83
C ALA A 73 -11.71 -9.48 39.47
N GLY A 74 -12.90 -9.18 38.93
CA GLY A 74 -13.04 -8.41 37.70
C GLY A 74 -12.38 -7.04 37.75
N MET A 75 -12.39 -6.36 38.90
CA MET A 75 -11.71 -5.07 39.07
C MET A 75 -10.20 -5.22 38.97
N TRP A 76 -9.62 -6.22 39.65
CA TRP A 76 -8.18 -6.50 39.61
C TRP A 76 -7.71 -6.87 38.21
N ASN A 77 -8.46 -7.72 37.50
CA ASN A 77 -8.16 -8.11 36.13
C ASN A 77 -8.18 -6.92 35.18
N ASN A 78 -9.16 -6.01 35.35
CA ASN A 78 -9.26 -4.79 34.53
C ASN A 78 -8.09 -3.83 34.81
N LEU A 79 -7.73 -3.62 36.07
CA LEU A 79 -6.59 -2.78 36.44
C LEU A 79 -5.27 -3.35 35.89
N GLU A 80 -5.07 -4.66 35.99
CA GLU A 80 -3.89 -5.33 35.41
C GLU A 80 -3.85 -5.20 33.89
N ALA A 81 -4.97 -5.43 33.20
CA ALA A 81 -5.07 -5.28 31.75
C ALA A 81 -4.73 -3.85 31.30
N GLN A 82 -5.32 -2.84 31.95
CA GLN A 82 -5.05 -1.42 31.66
C GLN A 82 -3.58 -1.06 31.92
N TYR A 83 -3.01 -1.51 33.03
CA TYR A 83 -1.61 -1.27 33.37
C TYR A 83 -0.66 -1.87 32.33
N ARG A 84 -0.89 -3.12 31.91
CA ARG A 84 -0.05 -3.80 30.92
C ARG A 84 -0.18 -3.20 29.53
N GLU A 85 -1.39 -2.85 29.12
CA GLU A 85 -1.62 -2.12 27.87
C GLU A 85 -0.85 -0.80 27.86
N GLN A 86 -0.91 -0.05 28.96
CA GLN A 86 -0.26 1.24 29.08
C GLN A 86 1.28 1.13 29.09
N LEU A 87 1.84 0.15 29.81
CA LEU A 87 3.28 -0.14 29.74
C LEU A 87 3.72 -0.47 28.31
N ALA A 88 2.97 -1.31 27.61
CA ALA A 88 3.28 -1.68 26.22
C ALA A 88 3.24 -0.46 25.28
N LYS A 89 2.28 0.45 25.46
CA LYS A 89 2.21 1.72 24.71
C LYS A 89 3.42 2.61 24.99
N LEU A 90 3.85 2.74 26.24
CA LEU A 90 5.02 3.54 26.62
C LEU A 90 6.32 2.95 26.04
N GLU A 91 6.52 1.64 26.14
CA GLU A 91 7.67 0.94 25.56
C GLU A 91 7.69 1.06 24.03
N GLU A 92 6.55 0.88 23.38
CA GLU A 92 6.41 1.12 21.94
C GLU A 92 6.77 2.56 21.59
N ARG A 93 6.23 3.55 22.30
CA ARG A 93 6.50 4.96 22.05
C ARG A 93 7.99 5.26 22.15
N GLN A 94 8.67 4.74 23.17
CA GLN A 94 10.13 4.89 23.35
C GLN A 94 10.92 4.25 22.21
N ARG A 95 10.54 3.05 21.77
CA ARG A 95 11.18 2.37 20.63
C ARG A 95 11.02 3.19 19.34
N LEU A 96 9.81 3.66 19.06
CA LEU A 96 9.52 4.46 17.88
C LEU A 96 10.22 5.83 17.93
N ASP A 97 10.36 6.43 19.13
CA ASP A 97 11.11 7.66 19.35
C ASP A 97 12.57 7.53 18.87
N ALA A 98 13.20 6.39 19.17
CA ALA A 98 14.57 6.09 18.74
C ALA A 98 14.71 5.96 17.21
N GLU A 99 13.64 5.64 16.48
CA GLU A 99 13.65 5.42 15.03
C GLU A 99 13.11 6.62 14.23
N LYS A 100 12.77 7.74 14.87
CA LYS A 100 12.17 8.94 14.23
C LYS A 100 12.91 9.45 12.99
N THR A 101 14.22 9.31 12.95
CA THR A 101 15.05 9.77 11.82
C THR A 101 14.66 9.10 10.51
N TRP A 102 14.13 7.88 10.55
CA TRP A 102 13.64 7.14 9.39
C TRP A 102 12.51 7.88 8.65
N LEU A 103 11.67 8.66 9.34
CA LEU A 103 10.61 9.45 8.71
C LEU A 103 11.10 10.38 7.61
N LYS A 104 12.36 10.84 7.68
CA LYS A 104 12.97 11.71 6.67
C LYS A 104 13.15 11.02 5.30
N THR A 105 13.14 9.69 5.28
CA THR A 105 13.27 8.88 4.06
C THR A 105 11.93 8.69 3.35
N ILE A 106 10.81 8.93 4.06
CA ILE A 106 9.45 8.71 3.57
C ILE A 106 8.83 10.05 3.17
N PRO A 107 8.10 10.12 2.04
CA PRO A 107 7.43 11.35 1.59
C PRO A 107 6.13 11.63 2.38
N THR A 108 6.26 11.82 3.69
CA THR A 108 5.12 11.99 4.63
C THR A 108 4.19 13.14 4.24
N LYS A 109 4.74 14.30 3.86
CA LYS A 109 3.95 15.47 3.44
C LYS A 109 3.05 15.15 2.25
N GLU A 110 3.60 14.48 1.24
CA GLU A 110 2.85 14.11 0.04
C GLU A 110 1.80 13.03 0.35
N LEU A 111 2.09 12.10 1.26
CA LEU A 111 1.10 11.11 1.73
C LEU A 111 -0.05 11.75 2.53
N MET A 112 0.23 12.79 3.34
CA MET A 112 -0.82 13.58 4.02
C MET A 112 -1.68 14.35 3.01
N GLU A 113 -1.07 15.03 2.04
CA GLU A 113 -1.77 15.75 0.96
C GLU A 113 -2.70 14.82 0.17
N ARG A 114 -2.32 13.54 0.03
CA ARG A 114 -3.11 12.50 -0.64
C ARG A 114 -4.12 11.79 0.28
N GLY A 115 -4.20 12.16 1.56
CA GLY A 115 -5.16 11.59 2.50
C GLY A 115 -4.82 10.20 3.05
N TYR A 116 -3.58 9.72 2.88
CA TYR A 116 -3.15 8.43 3.44
C TYR A 116 -2.64 8.54 4.88
N LEU A 117 -2.29 9.76 5.33
CA LEU A 117 -1.81 10.04 6.68
C LEU A 117 -2.58 11.22 7.27
N GLU A 118 -2.83 11.17 8.58
CA GLU A 118 -3.45 12.27 9.30
C GLU A 118 -2.48 13.43 9.51
N ALA A 119 -3.00 14.66 9.43
CA ALA A 119 -2.22 15.86 9.69
C ALA A 119 -2.24 16.23 11.17
N ASN A 120 -1.21 16.97 11.62
CA ASN A 120 -1.11 17.55 12.98
C ASN A 120 -0.96 16.52 14.11
N GLN A 121 0.01 15.62 13.99
CA GLN A 121 0.39 14.66 15.02
C GLN A 121 1.85 14.87 15.44
N ASP A 122 2.21 14.40 16.64
CA ASP A 122 3.61 14.33 17.04
C ASP A 122 4.38 13.31 16.20
N GLU A 123 5.71 13.44 16.15
CA GLU A 123 6.55 12.61 15.27
C GLU A 123 6.44 11.10 15.56
N VAL A 124 6.20 10.68 16.81
CA VAL A 124 6.06 9.25 17.13
C VAL A 124 4.76 8.70 16.55
N SER A 125 3.66 9.42 16.75
CA SER A 125 2.35 9.07 16.19
C SER A 125 2.38 9.06 14.67
N LEU A 126 3.08 10.02 14.04
CA LEU A 126 3.31 10.02 12.61
C LEU A 126 4.08 8.78 12.15
N LEU A 127 5.15 8.40 12.85
CA LEU A 127 5.91 7.19 12.53
C LEU A 127 5.03 5.93 12.62
N ARG A 128 4.24 5.80 13.68
CA ARG A 128 3.26 4.70 13.83
C ARG A 128 2.27 4.65 12.66
N ASN A 129 1.74 5.81 12.24
CA ASN A 129 0.80 5.90 11.12
C ASN A 129 1.46 5.56 9.78
N VAL A 130 2.72 5.93 9.57
CA VAL A 130 3.49 5.52 8.39
C VAL A 130 3.72 4.01 8.38
N LEU A 131 4.09 3.40 9.51
CA LEU A 131 4.22 1.94 9.63
C LEU A 131 2.89 1.23 9.33
N SER A 132 1.78 1.74 9.86
CA SER A 132 0.42 1.26 9.57
C SER A 132 0.08 1.37 8.08
N PHE A 133 0.38 2.51 7.43
CA PHE A 133 0.19 2.70 6.00
C PHE A 133 0.92 1.61 5.18
N PHE A 134 2.16 1.29 5.55
CA PHE A 134 2.93 0.22 4.91
C PHE A 134 2.51 -1.20 5.34
N GLY A 135 1.69 -1.34 6.38
CA GLY A 135 1.26 -2.64 6.91
C GLY A 135 2.36 -3.41 7.63
N VAL A 136 3.26 -2.70 8.32
CA VAL A 136 4.43 -3.27 9.01
C VAL A 136 4.48 -2.83 10.47
N SER A 137 5.08 -3.63 11.34
CA SER A 137 5.15 -3.35 12.79
C SER A 137 6.39 -2.60 13.24
N SER A 138 7.39 -2.43 12.37
CA SER A 138 8.65 -1.76 12.71
C SER A 138 9.38 -1.25 11.47
N VAL A 139 10.32 -0.32 11.66
CA VAL A 139 11.22 0.15 10.60
C VAL A 139 12.08 -1.01 10.07
N HIS A 140 12.54 -1.90 10.96
CA HIS A 140 13.24 -3.12 10.55
C HIS A 140 12.42 -4.00 9.59
N ALA A 141 11.13 -4.24 9.90
CA ALA A 141 10.25 -5.00 9.01
C ALA A 141 10.03 -4.28 7.67
N TRP A 142 9.98 -2.94 7.68
CA TRP A 142 9.94 -2.16 6.45
C TRP A 142 11.19 -2.40 5.59
N HIS A 143 12.40 -2.33 6.18
CA HIS A 143 13.65 -2.64 5.46
C HIS A 143 13.67 -4.09 4.95
N ALA A 144 13.16 -5.06 5.72
CA ALA A 144 13.10 -6.45 5.28
C ALA A 144 12.21 -6.65 4.05
N ILE A 145 11.05 -5.97 3.98
CA ILE A 145 10.08 -6.12 2.88
C ILE A 145 10.46 -5.27 1.67
N TRP A 146 10.87 -4.02 1.91
CA TRP A 146 11.06 -3.02 0.86
C TRP A 146 12.52 -2.83 0.46
N GLU A 147 13.50 -3.12 1.33
CA GLU A 147 14.93 -2.94 1.05
C GLU A 147 15.75 -4.23 0.93
N THR A 148 15.35 -5.34 1.54
CA THR A 148 16.12 -6.60 1.52
C THR A 148 15.63 -7.53 0.41
N PRO A 149 16.50 -8.26 -0.32
CA PRO A 149 16.09 -9.09 -1.43
C PRO A 149 15.75 -10.51 -0.94
N GLU A 150 14.48 -10.92 -1.04
CA GLU A 150 14.14 -12.34 -1.22
C GLU A 150 12.91 -12.60 -2.12
N VAL A 151 12.53 -11.58 -2.88
CA VAL A 151 11.52 -11.70 -3.94
C VAL A 151 12.15 -11.09 -5.18
N ALA A 152 12.57 -11.95 -6.11
CA ALA A 152 13.32 -11.61 -7.31
C ALA A 152 12.58 -10.57 -8.17
N ALA A 153 12.92 -9.31 -7.94
CA ALA A 153 12.40 -8.14 -8.61
C ALA A 153 13.59 -7.19 -8.69
N ARG A 154 14.25 -7.17 -9.85
CA ARG A 154 15.35 -6.22 -10.06
C ARG A 154 14.76 -4.83 -9.94
N ARG A 155 15.16 -4.15 -8.88
CA ARG A 155 14.83 -2.77 -8.59
C ARG A 155 15.28 -1.91 -9.76
N SER A 156 14.41 -1.01 -10.20
CA SER A 156 14.82 0.10 -11.05
C SER A 156 15.86 0.94 -10.30
N LYS A 157 16.72 1.65 -11.03
CA LYS A 157 17.70 2.58 -10.42
C LYS A 157 17.05 3.64 -9.52
N CYS A 158 15.77 3.94 -9.77
CA CYS A 158 14.98 4.82 -8.93
C CYS A 158 14.66 4.22 -7.56
N PHE A 159 14.36 2.92 -7.48
CA PHE A 159 14.09 2.27 -6.19
C PHE A 159 15.36 2.28 -5.33
N ASP A 160 16.53 2.04 -5.94
CA ASP A 160 17.81 2.06 -5.21
C ASP A 160 18.20 3.46 -4.72
N SER A 161 17.83 4.52 -5.45
CA SER A 161 18.13 5.89 -5.04
C SER A 161 17.10 6.48 -4.08
N GLN A 162 15.83 6.05 -4.14
CA GLN A 162 14.71 6.63 -3.39
C GLN A 162 13.67 5.59 -2.95
N PRO A 163 14.05 4.64 -2.07
CA PRO A 163 13.22 3.52 -1.70
C PRO A 163 11.91 3.96 -1.01
N GLY A 164 11.93 5.02 -0.21
CA GLY A 164 10.74 5.53 0.48
C GLY A 164 9.64 6.02 -0.47
N ALA A 165 9.98 6.79 -1.50
CA ALA A 165 9.02 7.29 -2.49
C ALA A 165 8.54 6.17 -3.42
N ALA A 166 9.46 5.33 -3.87
CA ALA A 166 9.19 4.12 -4.64
C ALA A 166 8.18 3.18 -3.94
N ALA A 167 8.48 2.81 -2.69
CA ALA A 167 7.63 1.95 -1.88
C ALA A 167 6.27 2.60 -1.62
N SER A 168 6.23 3.90 -1.35
CA SER A 168 4.98 4.64 -1.13
C SER A 168 4.06 4.60 -2.35
N TRP A 169 4.61 4.69 -3.57
CA TRP A 169 3.81 4.63 -4.80
C TRP A 169 3.24 3.23 -5.05
N ILE A 170 4.07 2.20 -4.88
CA ILE A 170 3.64 0.80 -4.99
C ILE A 170 2.58 0.48 -3.93
N ARG A 171 2.79 0.92 -2.68
CA ARG A 171 1.87 0.66 -1.57
C ARG A 171 0.48 1.29 -1.80
N GLN A 172 0.41 2.49 -2.37
CA GLN A 172 -0.87 3.08 -2.80
C GLN A 172 -1.57 2.19 -3.83
N GLY A 173 -0.80 1.65 -4.80
CA GLY A 173 -1.31 0.68 -5.76
C GLY A 173 -1.85 -0.57 -5.10
N GLU A 174 -1.11 -1.14 -4.14
CA GLU A 174 -1.55 -2.31 -3.38
C GLU A 174 -2.85 -2.03 -2.65
N LEU A 175 -2.96 -0.92 -1.91
CA LEU A 175 -4.16 -0.58 -1.16
C LEU A 175 -5.39 -0.46 -2.07
N GLN A 176 -5.26 0.22 -3.21
CA GLN A 176 -6.34 0.27 -4.21
C GLN A 176 -6.67 -1.11 -4.77
N ALA A 177 -5.67 -1.91 -5.11
CA ALA A 177 -5.86 -3.22 -5.69
C ALA A 177 -6.51 -4.21 -4.71
N HIS A 178 -6.23 -4.11 -3.40
CA HIS A 178 -6.88 -4.94 -2.38
C HIS A 178 -8.38 -4.67 -2.27
N GLN A 179 -8.82 -3.43 -2.48
CA GLN A 179 -10.24 -3.05 -2.46
C GLN A 179 -11.04 -3.56 -3.67
N ILE A 180 -10.36 -3.99 -4.74
CA ILE A 180 -11.03 -4.51 -5.94
C ILE A 180 -11.26 -6.01 -5.77
N ASP A 181 -12.52 -6.43 -5.70
CA ASP A 181 -12.87 -7.85 -5.74
C ASP A 181 -12.53 -8.43 -7.11
N CYS A 182 -11.79 -9.53 -7.13
CA CYS A 182 -11.35 -10.19 -8.36
C CYS A 182 -11.70 -11.67 -8.33
N ALA A 183 -12.06 -12.22 -9.49
CA ALA A 183 -12.11 -13.66 -9.67
C ALA A 183 -10.68 -14.27 -9.58
N PRO A 184 -10.52 -15.58 -9.38
CA PRO A 184 -9.22 -16.21 -9.48
C PRO A 184 -8.59 -16.02 -10.87
N PHE A 185 -7.29 -15.71 -10.91
CA PHE A 185 -6.59 -15.42 -12.15
C PHE A 185 -6.69 -16.56 -13.17
N HIS A 186 -7.10 -16.20 -14.38
CA HIS A 186 -7.21 -17.13 -15.50
C HIS A 186 -6.53 -16.56 -16.76
N LYS A 187 -5.34 -17.09 -17.08
CA LYS A 187 -4.47 -16.58 -18.15
C LYS A 187 -5.15 -16.43 -19.50
N SER A 188 -5.82 -17.47 -20.00
CA SER A 188 -6.48 -17.43 -21.31
C SER A 188 -7.65 -16.44 -21.35
N ARG A 189 -8.32 -16.24 -20.21
CA ARG A 189 -9.41 -15.26 -20.09
C ARG A 189 -8.84 -13.84 -20.12
N PHE A 190 -7.76 -13.62 -19.38
CA PHE A 190 -7.08 -12.32 -19.39
C PHE A 190 -6.58 -11.97 -20.80
N GLN A 191 -6.01 -12.92 -21.55
CA GLN A 191 -5.59 -12.67 -22.93
C GLN A 191 -6.76 -12.29 -23.86
N GLN A 192 -7.93 -12.89 -23.68
CA GLN A 192 -9.15 -12.49 -24.41
C GLN A 192 -9.63 -11.10 -23.98
N THR A 193 -9.65 -10.84 -22.67
CA THR A 193 -9.96 -9.54 -22.08
C THR A 193 -9.09 -8.41 -22.65
N LEU A 194 -7.80 -8.66 -22.92
CA LEU A 194 -6.92 -7.66 -23.53
C LEU A 194 -7.38 -7.24 -24.93
N GLN A 195 -8.00 -8.15 -25.71
CA GLN A 195 -8.57 -7.80 -27.01
C GLN A 195 -9.82 -6.93 -26.86
N GLU A 196 -10.65 -7.18 -25.85
CA GLU A 196 -11.81 -6.34 -25.52
C GLU A 196 -11.36 -4.94 -25.07
N ILE A 197 -10.34 -4.87 -24.20
CA ILE A 197 -9.82 -3.60 -23.68
C ILE A 197 -9.18 -2.76 -24.80
N ARG A 198 -8.57 -3.38 -25.81
CA ARG A 198 -7.96 -2.69 -26.95
C ARG A 198 -8.96 -1.78 -27.68
N VAL A 199 -10.23 -2.18 -27.77
CA VAL A 199 -11.28 -1.38 -28.42
C VAL A 199 -11.69 -0.19 -27.56
N LEU A 200 -11.53 -0.26 -26.24
CA LEU A 200 -11.83 0.84 -25.31
C LEU A 200 -10.87 2.03 -25.46
N THR A 201 -9.83 1.91 -26.28
CA THR A 201 -8.91 3.02 -26.56
C THR A 201 -9.63 4.24 -27.15
N CYS A 202 -10.69 4.02 -27.93
CA CYS A 202 -11.53 5.08 -28.50
C CYS A 202 -12.38 5.83 -27.46
N GLU A 203 -12.62 5.22 -26.29
CA GLU A 203 -13.50 5.76 -25.26
C GLU A 203 -12.79 6.80 -24.37
N GLY A 204 -13.58 7.62 -23.67
CA GLY A 204 -13.05 8.56 -22.67
C GLY A 204 -12.77 7.91 -21.31
N PRO A 205 -11.93 8.51 -20.44
CA PRO A 205 -11.61 7.96 -19.11
C PRO A 205 -12.83 7.60 -18.25
N GLY A 206 -13.92 8.37 -18.33
CA GLY A 206 -15.15 8.08 -17.60
C GLY A 206 -15.83 6.76 -18.00
N VAL A 207 -15.53 6.24 -19.20
CA VAL A 207 -16.10 5.00 -19.74
C VAL A 207 -15.07 3.87 -19.68
N PHE A 208 -13.86 4.07 -20.22
CA PHE A 208 -12.90 2.97 -20.30
C PHE A 208 -12.35 2.57 -18.93
N VAL A 209 -12.18 3.50 -17.97
CA VAL A 209 -11.55 3.15 -16.68
C VAL A 209 -12.41 2.17 -15.88
N PRO A 210 -13.71 2.42 -15.64
CA PRO A 210 -14.56 1.44 -14.98
C PRO A 210 -14.62 0.11 -15.73
N ARG A 211 -14.78 0.16 -17.07
CA ARG A 211 -14.92 -1.05 -17.88
C ARG A 211 -13.64 -1.89 -17.92
N MET A 212 -12.48 -1.24 -18.06
CA MET A 212 -11.17 -1.90 -18.00
C MET A 212 -10.94 -2.56 -16.64
N LYS A 213 -11.25 -1.86 -15.54
CA LYS A 213 -11.13 -2.43 -14.18
C LYS A 213 -12.03 -3.65 -14.01
N GLU A 214 -13.28 -3.57 -14.45
CA GLU A 214 -14.25 -4.68 -14.39
C GLU A 214 -13.75 -5.91 -15.18
N LEU A 215 -13.36 -5.71 -16.44
CA LEU A 215 -12.86 -6.79 -17.31
C LEU A 215 -11.61 -7.46 -16.74
N CYS A 216 -10.65 -6.67 -16.27
CA CYS A 216 -9.44 -7.17 -15.63
C CYS A 216 -9.78 -7.95 -14.33
N ALA A 217 -10.68 -7.43 -13.50
CA ALA A 217 -11.07 -8.06 -12.24
C ALA A 217 -11.74 -9.42 -12.46
N ALA A 218 -12.58 -9.55 -13.49
CA ALA A 218 -13.19 -10.82 -13.91
C ALA A 218 -12.16 -11.88 -14.38
N SER A 219 -10.94 -11.43 -14.70
CA SER A 219 -9.79 -12.26 -15.08
C SER A 219 -8.75 -12.42 -13.96
N GLY A 220 -9.00 -11.90 -12.77
CA GLY A 220 -8.08 -11.96 -11.62
C GLY A 220 -6.95 -10.93 -11.61
N VAL A 221 -7.16 -9.79 -12.29
CA VAL A 221 -6.20 -8.69 -12.37
C VAL A 221 -6.85 -7.42 -11.82
N ALA A 222 -6.27 -6.84 -10.76
CA ALA A 222 -6.68 -5.56 -10.22
C ALA A 222 -5.87 -4.44 -10.88
N VAL A 223 -6.56 -3.46 -11.50
CA VAL A 223 -5.91 -2.28 -12.08
C VAL A 223 -5.99 -1.11 -11.10
N ALA A 224 -4.82 -0.67 -10.61
CA ALA A 224 -4.67 0.49 -9.75
C ALA A 224 -4.12 1.67 -10.55
N LEU A 225 -4.66 2.86 -10.31
CA LEU A 225 -4.28 4.09 -11.01
C LEU A 225 -3.78 5.08 -9.96
N VAL A 226 -2.48 5.35 -9.94
CA VAL A 226 -1.87 6.22 -8.93
C VAL A 226 -1.10 7.33 -9.62
N ARG A 227 -1.39 8.58 -9.23
CA ARG A 227 -0.68 9.76 -9.74
C ARG A 227 0.80 9.71 -9.38
N GLU A 228 1.62 10.31 -10.22
CA GLU A 228 3.06 10.35 -10.05
C GLU A 228 3.44 10.79 -8.65
N MET A 229 4.38 10.08 -8.04
CA MET A 229 5.03 10.59 -6.83
C MET A 229 6.26 11.39 -7.20
N LYS A 230 6.56 12.41 -6.39
CA LYS A 230 7.80 13.18 -6.58
C LYS A 230 8.98 12.23 -6.64
N LYS A 231 9.76 12.39 -7.71
CA LYS A 231 10.99 11.64 -7.97
C LYS A 231 10.82 10.14 -8.25
N VAL A 232 9.58 9.66 -8.50
CA VAL A 232 9.30 8.31 -9.02
C VAL A 232 8.90 8.44 -10.49
N PRO A 233 9.80 8.16 -11.46
CA PRO A 233 9.55 8.44 -12.87
C PRO A 233 8.84 7.31 -13.61
N TRP A 234 8.41 6.24 -12.94
CA TRP A 234 7.90 5.02 -13.56
C TRP A 234 6.59 5.22 -14.31
N ASN A 235 6.41 4.45 -15.36
CA ASN A 235 5.17 4.45 -16.14
C ASN A 235 4.16 3.43 -15.58
N GLY A 236 4.66 2.32 -15.05
CA GLY A 236 3.85 1.24 -14.51
C GLY A 236 4.64 0.30 -13.63
N ALA A 237 3.91 -0.58 -12.93
CA ALA A 237 4.47 -1.73 -12.25
C ALA A 237 3.47 -2.89 -12.22
N THR A 238 3.99 -4.11 -12.22
CA THR A 238 3.22 -5.34 -12.09
C THR A 238 3.67 -6.09 -10.85
N LYS A 239 2.71 -6.52 -10.03
CA LYS A 239 2.98 -7.33 -8.83
C LYS A 239 1.87 -8.35 -8.61
N TRP A 240 2.24 -9.58 -8.25
CA TRP A 240 1.27 -10.54 -7.75
C TRP A 240 1.02 -10.30 -6.26
N LEU A 241 -0.23 -10.04 -5.90
CA LEU A 241 -0.64 -9.79 -4.51
C LEU A 241 -0.91 -11.11 -3.79
N THR A 242 -1.45 -12.09 -4.52
CA THR A 242 -1.66 -13.47 -4.05
C THR A 242 -1.35 -14.41 -5.22
N PRO A 243 -1.28 -15.75 -5.01
CA PRO A 243 -1.12 -16.70 -6.12
C PRO A 243 -2.20 -16.60 -7.21
N ASN A 244 -3.36 -16.00 -6.92
CA ASN A 244 -4.51 -15.93 -7.81
C ASN A 244 -4.95 -14.49 -8.15
N LYS A 245 -4.22 -13.46 -7.72
CA LYS A 245 -4.57 -12.06 -7.97
C LYS A 245 -3.33 -11.26 -8.32
N ALA A 246 -3.30 -10.75 -9.54
CA ALA A 246 -2.26 -9.84 -10.01
C ALA A 246 -2.72 -8.38 -9.89
N MET A 247 -1.76 -7.47 -9.77
CA MET A 247 -1.94 -6.03 -9.79
C MET A 247 -1.20 -5.46 -10.99
N ILE A 248 -1.90 -4.66 -11.78
CA ILE A 248 -1.31 -3.71 -12.73
C ILE A 248 -1.46 -2.33 -12.11
N LEU A 249 -0.34 -1.68 -11.83
CA LEU A 249 -0.26 -0.33 -11.31
C LEU A 249 0.18 0.59 -12.44
N LEU A 250 -0.64 1.58 -12.78
CA LEU A 250 -0.31 2.56 -13.80
C LEU A 250 -0.11 3.94 -13.19
N ASN A 251 0.90 4.62 -13.71
CA ASN A 251 1.11 6.02 -13.42
C ASN A 251 0.16 6.86 -14.27
N LEU A 252 -0.49 7.83 -13.65
CA LEU A 252 -1.33 8.81 -14.35
C LEU A 252 -0.51 9.99 -14.94
N ARG A 253 0.82 9.95 -14.78
CA ARG A 253 1.78 10.88 -15.38
C ARG A 253 1.78 10.78 -16.89
N GLY A 254 1.92 11.92 -17.55
CA GLY A 254 2.05 11.95 -19.01
C GLY A 254 0.69 11.73 -19.65
N LYS A 255 0.02 12.84 -19.93
CA LYS A 255 -1.40 12.85 -20.31
C LYS A 255 -1.70 12.17 -21.66
N GLY A 256 -0.73 11.71 -22.43
CA GLY A 256 -0.99 11.14 -23.76
C GLY A 256 -1.66 9.76 -23.66
N GLU A 257 -2.76 9.57 -24.38
CA GLU A 257 -3.44 8.26 -24.44
C GLU A 257 -2.54 7.17 -25.02
N ASP A 258 -1.65 7.52 -25.95
CA ASP A 258 -0.66 6.64 -26.55
C ASP A 258 0.24 5.98 -25.50
N LYS A 259 0.76 6.78 -24.57
CA LYS A 259 1.65 6.31 -23.49
C LYS A 259 0.88 5.52 -22.46
N PHE A 260 -0.31 6.00 -22.05
CA PHE A 260 -1.14 5.29 -21.08
C PHE A 260 -1.47 3.87 -21.55
N TRP A 261 -1.98 3.74 -22.78
CA TRP A 261 -2.35 2.44 -23.32
C TRP A 261 -1.13 1.55 -23.56
N PHE A 262 -0.01 2.11 -24.04
CA PHE A 262 1.23 1.35 -24.17
C PHE A 262 1.68 0.79 -22.81
N SER A 263 1.70 1.61 -21.76
CA SER A 263 2.04 1.16 -20.40
C SER A 263 1.08 0.10 -19.88
N PHE A 264 -0.23 0.24 -20.09
CA PHE A 264 -1.20 -0.79 -19.71
C PHE A 264 -0.89 -2.15 -20.36
N PHE A 265 -0.69 -2.19 -21.68
CA PHE A 265 -0.43 -3.44 -22.38
C PHE A 265 0.96 -4.01 -22.08
N HIS A 266 1.93 -3.16 -21.77
CA HIS A 266 3.26 -3.56 -21.29
C HIS A 266 3.14 -4.29 -19.95
N GLU A 267 2.46 -3.70 -18.95
CA GLU A 267 2.23 -4.34 -17.65
C GLU A 267 1.37 -5.61 -17.79
N ALA A 268 0.40 -5.62 -18.71
CA ALA A 268 -0.38 -6.81 -19.00
C ALA A 268 0.49 -7.97 -19.54
N CYS A 269 1.55 -7.67 -20.30
CA CYS A 269 2.51 -8.68 -20.74
C CYS A 269 3.16 -9.37 -19.54
N HIS A 270 3.61 -8.61 -18.55
CA HIS A 270 4.22 -9.14 -17.34
C HIS A 270 3.29 -10.09 -16.59
N VAL A 271 2.00 -9.74 -16.46
CA VAL A 271 1.00 -10.64 -15.86
C VAL A 271 0.86 -11.95 -16.67
N VAL A 272 0.93 -11.89 -18.00
CA VAL A 272 0.74 -13.05 -18.89
C VAL A 272 1.99 -13.94 -18.95
N LYS A 273 3.19 -13.35 -18.96
CA LYS A 273 4.44 -14.01 -19.37
C LYS A 273 5.38 -14.31 -18.21
N ASP A 274 5.37 -13.51 -17.15
CA ASP A 274 6.35 -13.61 -16.08
C ASP A 274 5.88 -14.46 -14.89
N LYS A 275 6.83 -14.75 -14.00
CA LYS A 275 6.58 -15.58 -12.83
C LYS A 275 5.79 -14.81 -11.78
N LYS A 276 4.90 -15.52 -11.08
CA LYS A 276 4.05 -14.97 -10.01
C LYS A 276 4.80 -14.42 -8.79
N LYS A 277 6.12 -14.58 -8.72
CA LYS A 277 6.92 -14.08 -7.60
C LYS A 277 7.60 -12.76 -7.91
N ASP A 278 7.48 -12.24 -9.12
CA ASP A 278 8.28 -11.08 -9.51
C ASP A 278 7.45 -9.80 -9.28
N LEU A 279 8.09 -8.77 -8.71
CA LEU A 279 7.66 -7.38 -8.83
C LEU A 279 8.44 -6.78 -10.03
N LEU A 280 7.71 -6.32 -11.04
CA LEU A 280 8.28 -5.79 -12.26
C LEU A 280 7.92 -4.30 -12.36
N ILE A 281 8.90 -3.47 -12.67
CA ILE A 281 8.77 -2.01 -12.64
C ILE A 281 9.26 -1.47 -13.97
N ASN A 282 8.38 -0.84 -14.74
CA ASN A 282 8.76 -0.18 -15.97
C ASN A 282 9.39 1.20 -15.67
N ASP A 283 10.72 1.24 -15.69
CA ASP A 283 11.53 2.46 -15.56
C ASP A 283 12.06 3.02 -16.89
N GLY A 284 11.74 2.36 -18.02
CA GLY A 284 12.17 2.73 -19.36
C GLY A 284 13.61 2.34 -19.72
N SER A 285 14.21 1.36 -19.05
CA SER A 285 15.56 0.89 -19.35
C SER A 285 15.62 -0.32 -20.30
N ASP A 286 16.40 -0.21 -21.38
CA ASP A 286 16.45 -1.19 -22.49
C ASP A 286 17.37 -2.42 -22.24
N GLY A 287 17.72 -2.70 -20.98
CA GLY A 287 18.71 -3.71 -20.62
C GLY A 287 18.17 -5.13 -20.45
N ASP A 288 16.88 -5.29 -20.15
CA ASP A 288 16.27 -6.58 -19.77
C ASP A 288 15.47 -7.18 -20.95
N PRO A 289 15.72 -8.45 -21.33
CA PRO A 289 14.92 -9.15 -22.33
C PRO A 289 13.41 -9.20 -22.02
N ARG A 290 13.01 -9.16 -20.74
CA ARG A 290 11.59 -9.13 -20.34
C ARG A 290 10.92 -7.80 -20.68
N GLU A 291 11.61 -6.69 -20.44
CA GLU A 291 11.12 -5.35 -20.82
C GLU A 291 10.96 -5.26 -22.35
N LYS A 292 11.95 -5.76 -23.10
CA LYS A 292 11.84 -5.84 -24.58
C LYS A 292 10.69 -6.72 -25.04
N GLN A 293 10.42 -7.83 -24.33
CA GLN A 293 9.28 -8.69 -24.61
C GLN A 293 7.96 -7.97 -24.31
N ALA A 294 7.87 -7.23 -23.20
CA ALA A 294 6.70 -6.47 -22.83
C ALA A 294 6.44 -5.33 -23.82
N ASP A 295 7.47 -4.61 -24.25
CA ASP A 295 7.38 -3.58 -25.28
C ASP A 295 6.91 -4.15 -26.63
N ALA A 296 7.49 -5.28 -27.05
CA ALA A 296 7.08 -5.96 -28.28
C ALA A 296 5.63 -6.46 -28.19
N PHE A 297 5.22 -7.00 -27.04
CA PHE A 297 3.85 -7.45 -26.80
C PHE A 297 2.85 -6.29 -26.84
N ALA A 298 3.15 -5.20 -26.12
CA ALA A 298 2.30 -4.00 -26.11
C ALA A 298 2.18 -3.42 -27.51
N ALA A 299 3.32 -3.35 -28.22
CA ALA A 299 3.37 -2.84 -29.56
C ALA A 299 2.50 -3.65 -30.52
N GLU A 300 2.72 -4.96 -30.59
CA GLU A 300 2.01 -5.86 -31.51
C GLU A 300 0.52 -5.95 -31.17
N THR A 301 0.16 -5.91 -29.88
CA THR A 301 -1.24 -5.94 -29.44
C THR A 301 -2.00 -4.69 -29.88
N LEU A 302 -1.41 -3.50 -29.71
CA LEU A 302 -2.05 -2.25 -30.11
C LEU A 302 -2.13 -2.13 -31.64
N ILE A 303 -0.99 -2.28 -32.32
CA ILE A 303 -0.88 -2.13 -33.78
C ILE A 303 0.05 -3.24 -34.30
N PRO A 304 -0.48 -4.20 -35.08
CA PRO A 304 0.34 -5.25 -35.66
C PRO A 304 1.49 -4.69 -36.50
N SER A 305 2.70 -5.24 -36.31
CA SER A 305 3.94 -4.72 -36.94
C SER A 305 3.90 -4.66 -38.47
N ARG A 306 3.01 -5.43 -39.13
CA ARG A 306 2.76 -5.35 -40.58
C ARG A 306 2.36 -3.95 -41.06
N PHE A 307 1.82 -3.10 -40.18
CA PHE A 307 1.45 -1.72 -40.53
C PHE A 307 2.62 -0.72 -40.41
N ASN A 308 3.77 -1.11 -39.85
CA ASN A 308 4.87 -0.17 -39.56
C ASN A 308 5.38 0.56 -40.82
N ASN A 309 5.53 -0.15 -41.94
CA ASN A 309 5.97 0.45 -43.21
C ASN A 309 4.95 1.43 -43.79
N LYS A 310 3.65 1.17 -43.61
CA LYS A 310 2.57 2.08 -44.00
C LYS A 310 2.58 3.33 -43.13
N ILE A 311 2.73 3.14 -41.82
CA ILE A 311 2.73 4.23 -40.84
C ILE A 311 3.93 5.16 -41.03
N SER A 312 5.15 4.63 -41.20
CA SER A 312 6.37 5.44 -41.23
C SER A 312 6.44 6.47 -42.38
N ILE A 313 5.60 6.31 -43.41
CA ILE A 313 5.54 7.19 -44.57
C ILE A 313 4.34 8.14 -44.57
N PHE A 314 3.48 8.11 -43.55
CA PHE A 314 2.31 9.01 -43.46
C PHE A 314 2.71 10.47 -43.54
N GLN A 315 1.91 11.24 -44.30
CA GLN A 315 2.12 12.65 -44.54
C GLN A 315 0.99 13.50 -43.96
N THR A 316 -0.20 12.92 -43.79
CA THR A 316 -1.41 13.63 -43.41
C THR A 316 -2.09 13.03 -42.18
N ALA A 317 -2.84 13.86 -41.45
CA ALA A 317 -3.65 13.40 -40.32
C ALA A 317 -4.77 12.45 -40.75
N HIS A 318 -5.23 12.54 -42.01
CA HIS A 318 -6.29 11.69 -42.53
C HIS A 318 -5.85 10.23 -42.61
N GLU A 319 -4.62 9.96 -43.09
CA GLU A 319 -4.06 8.61 -43.14
C GLU A 319 -3.95 7.95 -41.75
N VAL A 320 -3.64 8.76 -40.72
CA VAL A 320 -3.60 8.30 -39.32
C VAL A 320 -4.99 7.90 -38.85
N ILE A 321 -6.00 8.72 -39.15
CA ILE A 321 -7.40 8.48 -38.77
C ILE A 321 -7.95 7.25 -39.50
N ASP A 322 -7.73 7.15 -40.81
CA ASP A 322 -8.22 6.02 -41.61
C ASP A 322 -7.67 4.68 -41.13
N LEU A 323 -6.38 4.62 -40.77
CA LEU A 323 -5.79 3.41 -40.20
C LEU A 323 -6.31 3.14 -38.77
N ALA A 324 -6.55 4.18 -37.98
CA ALA A 324 -7.11 4.03 -36.63
C ALA A 324 -8.53 3.42 -36.70
N ASP A 325 -9.35 3.90 -37.63
CA ASP A 325 -10.69 3.37 -37.91
C ASP A 325 -10.63 1.93 -38.44
N GLU A 326 -9.71 1.63 -39.38
CA GLU A 326 -9.45 0.26 -39.87
C GLU A 326 -9.13 -0.70 -38.72
N LEU A 327 -8.38 -0.22 -37.72
CA LEU A 327 -7.91 -1.00 -36.58
C LEU A 327 -8.85 -0.99 -35.36
N GLY A 328 -9.88 -0.14 -35.35
CA GLY A 328 -10.78 0.07 -34.22
C GLY A 328 -10.06 0.56 -32.96
N ILE A 329 -9.14 1.51 -33.10
CA ILE A 329 -8.37 2.10 -31.98
C ILE A 329 -8.33 3.63 -32.07
N ALA A 330 -7.95 4.31 -30.98
CA ALA A 330 -7.82 5.76 -30.99
C ALA A 330 -6.71 6.26 -31.96
N PRO A 331 -6.95 7.33 -32.74
CA PRO A 331 -5.95 7.92 -33.63
C PRO A 331 -4.65 8.34 -32.93
N GLY A 332 -4.73 8.75 -31.66
CA GLY A 332 -3.55 9.09 -30.86
C GLY A 332 -2.57 7.93 -30.71
N ILE A 333 -3.03 6.68 -30.72
CA ILE A 333 -2.16 5.49 -30.64
C ILE A 333 -1.39 5.30 -31.94
N VAL A 334 -2.04 5.48 -33.09
CA VAL A 334 -1.38 5.44 -34.40
C VAL A 334 -0.38 6.60 -34.54
N ALA A 335 -0.74 7.80 -34.08
CA ALA A 335 0.17 8.94 -34.02
C ALA A 335 1.39 8.66 -33.13
N GLY A 336 1.18 8.06 -31.94
CA GLY A 336 2.29 7.64 -31.06
C GLY A 336 3.22 6.63 -31.71
N ARG A 337 2.66 5.65 -32.44
CA ARG A 337 3.45 4.68 -33.23
C ARG A 337 4.27 5.37 -34.32
N TYR A 338 3.68 6.33 -35.05
CA TYR A 338 4.40 7.12 -36.06
C TYR A 338 5.60 7.84 -35.43
N GLN A 339 5.38 8.53 -34.31
CA GLN A 339 6.43 9.29 -33.64
C GLN A 339 7.57 8.39 -33.17
N PHE A 340 7.25 7.21 -32.65
CA PHE A 340 8.24 6.22 -32.24
C PHE A 340 9.05 5.68 -33.44
N LEU A 341 8.39 5.30 -34.54
CA LEU A 341 9.06 4.73 -35.72
C LEU A 341 9.94 5.73 -36.47
N THR A 342 9.57 7.01 -36.46
CA THR A 342 10.24 8.05 -37.26
C THR A 342 11.16 8.97 -36.43
N GLY A 343 11.00 8.99 -35.11
CA GLY A 343 11.67 9.95 -34.22
C GLY A 343 11.06 11.36 -34.25
N ASN A 344 9.99 11.59 -35.02
CA ASN A 344 9.39 12.91 -35.24
C ASN A 344 8.27 13.24 -34.23
N TRP A 345 8.63 13.49 -32.97
CA TRP A 345 7.70 13.70 -31.84
C TRP A 345 6.73 14.90 -31.94
N HIS A 346 6.90 15.78 -32.92
CA HIS A 346 6.04 16.96 -33.13
C HIS A 346 4.88 16.69 -34.11
N VAL A 347 5.02 15.70 -34.98
CA VAL A 347 4.06 15.41 -36.04
C VAL A 347 2.86 14.66 -35.46
N PHE A 348 1.66 15.01 -35.91
CA PHE A 348 0.37 14.44 -35.46
C PHE A 348 0.09 14.54 -33.95
N ARG A 349 0.86 15.36 -33.22
CA ARG A 349 0.70 15.52 -31.76
C ARG A 349 -0.69 15.99 -31.35
N ASN A 350 -1.36 16.76 -32.22
CA ASN A 350 -2.73 17.22 -32.02
C ASN A 350 -3.77 16.08 -32.05
N LEU A 351 -3.43 14.91 -32.61
CA LEU A 351 -4.29 13.72 -32.60
C LEU A 351 -4.14 12.91 -31.30
N ILE A 352 -3.07 13.12 -30.53
CA ILE A 352 -2.87 12.46 -29.25
C ILE A 352 -3.71 13.16 -28.19
N ARG A 353 -4.82 12.54 -27.80
CA ARG A 353 -5.68 13.08 -26.75
C ARG A 353 -4.95 13.11 -25.42
N LYS A 354 -5.17 14.21 -24.68
CA LYS A 354 -4.77 14.30 -23.28
C LYS A 354 -5.84 13.69 -22.39
N LEU A 355 -5.51 12.64 -21.64
CA LEU A 355 -6.36 12.05 -20.63
C LEU A 355 -6.41 12.97 -19.41
N GLU A 356 -7.62 13.34 -19.00
CA GLU A 356 -7.90 14.09 -17.79
C GLU A 356 -8.50 13.15 -16.75
N TRP A 357 -7.82 13.02 -15.63
CA TRP A 357 -8.24 12.17 -14.53
C TRP A 357 -9.06 13.01 -13.56
N ARG A 358 -10.38 12.77 -13.51
CA ARG A 358 -11.20 13.32 -12.43
C ARG A 358 -10.78 12.64 -11.13
N GLU A 359 -10.49 13.49 -10.15
CA GLU A 359 -9.98 13.14 -8.83
C GLU A 359 -11.04 12.42 -7.99
#